data_AF-A0A1C6SWM8-F1
#
_entry.id   AF-A0A1C6SWM8-F1
#
_cell.length_a   1.000
_cell.length_b   1.000
_cell.length_c   1.000
_cell.angle_alpha   90.00
_cell.angle_beta   90.00
_cell.angle_gamma   90.00
#
_symmetry.space_group_name_H-M   'P 1'
#
loop_
_entity.id
_entity.type
_entity.pdbx_description
1 polymer ?
#
loop_
_entity_poly.entity_id
_entity_poly.type
_entity_poly.pdbx_seq_one_letter_code
_entity_poly.pdbx_strand_id
1 'polypeptide(L)'
;MHRDEATKRFHAGGDAFADLIDDTSPAQLPTPDTDVPMVSRSVRLPLETYERVRAAADARGIGVTTLMRQWIEAGLADLDDSATVSLADVRRALASLSRPTAA
;
A
#
# COMPACT_ATOMS: atom_id res chain seq x y z
N MET A 1 -34.87 -0.42 -0.35
CA MET A 1 -35.51 -1.29 0.66
C MET A 1 -35.15 -0.79 2.06
N HIS A 2 -36.09 -0.80 3.02
CA HIS A 2 -35.80 -0.47 4.42
C HIS A 2 -34.95 -1.57 5.07
N ARG A 3 -33.95 -1.18 5.87
CA ARG A 3 -33.00 -2.10 6.54
C ARG A 3 -33.70 -3.22 7.32
N ASP A 4 -34.80 -2.89 8.01
CA ASP A 4 -35.52 -3.85 8.85
C ASP A 4 -36.20 -4.96 8.03
N GLU A 5 -36.69 -4.64 6.82
CA GLU A 5 -37.22 -5.65 5.89
C GLU A 5 -36.12 -6.60 5.40
N ALA A 6 -34.94 -6.05 5.09
CA ALA A 6 -33.78 -6.83 4.64
C ALA A 6 -33.36 -7.86 5.69
N THR A 7 -33.27 -7.43 6.95
CA THR A 7 -32.88 -8.29 8.07
C THR A 7 -33.92 -9.39 8.31
N LYS A 8 -35.21 -9.07 8.14
CA LYS A 8 -36.29 -10.06 8.29
C LYS A 8 -36.22 -11.14 7.20
N ARG A 9 -35.98 -10.76 5.95
CA ARG A 9 -35.82 -11.69 4.81
C ARG A 9 -34.57 -12.57 4.96
N PHE A 10 -33.46 -11.99 5.44
CA PHE A 10 -32.24 -12.74 5.75
C PHE A 10 -32.49 -13.87 6.77
N HIS A 11 -33.25 -13.59 7.84
CA HIS A 11 -33.56 -14.59 8.86
C HIS A 11 -34.63 -15.60 8.46
N ALA A 12 -35.45 -15.31 7.45
CA ALA A 12 -36.45 -16.24 6.94
C ALA A 12 -35.81 -17.46 6.24
N GLY A 13 -34.62 -17.28 5.65
CA GLY A 13 -33.88 -18.34 4.97
C GLY A 13 -34.54 -18.87 3.69
N GLY A 14 -33.88 -19.80 3.01
CA GLY A 14 -34.38 -20.40 1.77
C GLY A 14 -34.48 -19.39 0.61
N ASP A 15 -35.54 -19.48 -0.18
CA ASP A 15 -35.74 -18.67 -1.40
C ASP A 15 -35.78 -17.16 -1.11
N ALA A 16 -36.27 -16.75 0.06
CA ALA A 16 -36.31 -15.33 0.46
C ALA A 16 -34.91 -14.71 0.65
N PHE A 17 -33.89 -15.53 0.90
CA PHE A 17 -32.49 -15.08 0.95
C PHE A 17 -31.87 -15.00 -0.46
N ALA A 18 -32.24 -15.91 -1.36
CA ALA A 18 -31.80 -15.88 -2.75
C ALA A 18 -32.35 -14.62 -3.47
N ASP A 19 -33.64 -14.34 -3.30
CA ASP A 19 -34.29 -13.12 -3.84
C ASP A 19 -33.63 -11.84 -3.31
N LEU A 20 -33.19 -11.84 -2.04
CA LEU A 20 -32.50 -10.70 -1.43
C LEU A 20 -31.11 -10.43 -2.06
N ILE A 21 -30.40 -11.49 -2.44
CA ILE A 21 -29.11 -11.37 -3.13
C ILE A 21 -29.31 -10.83 -4.55
N ASP A 22 -30.29 -11.36 -5.28
CA ASP A 22 -30.59 -10.95 -6.65
C ASP A 22 -31.13 -9.50 -6.73
N ASP A 23 -31.90 -9.05 -5.73
CA ASP A 23 -32.38 -7.67 -5.62
C ASP A 23 -31.29 -6.66 -5.23
N THR A 24 -30.09 -7.13 -4.86
CA THR A 24 -28.98 -6.25 -4.46
C THR A 24 -28.16 -5.83 -5.67
N SER A 25 -27.98 -4.51 -5.85
CA SER A 25 -27.09 -4.00 -6.90
C SER A 25 -25.65 -4.50 -6.69
N PRO A 26 -24.95 -4.91 -7.75
CA PRO A 26 -23.60 -5.44 -7.63
C PRO A 26 -22.70 -4.41 -6.94
N ALA A 27 -21.98 -4.86 -5.91
CA ALA A 27 -21.08 -3.99 -5.16
C ALA A 27 -19.92 -3.55 -6.07
N GLN A 28 -19.67 -2.24 -6.13
CA GLN A 28 -18.48 -1.71 -6.76
C GLN A 28 -17.28 -2.08 -5.89
N LEU A 29 -16.45 -3.01 -6.36
CA LEU A 29 -15.20 -3.31 -5.69
C LEU A 29 -14.21 -2.16 -5.92
N PRO A 30 -13.45 -1.73 -4.90
CA PRO A 30 -12.37 -0.77 -5.12
C PRO A 30 -11.35 -1.37 -6.07
N THR A 31 -10.83 -0.54 -6.98
CA THR A 31 -9.74 -0.93 -7.87
C THR A 31 -8.50 -1.26 -7.02
N PRO A 32 -7.91 -2.45 -7.17
CA PRO A 32 -6.68 -2.78 -6.48
C PRO A 32 -5.55 -1.80 -6.81
N ASP A 33 -4.72 -1.47 -5.83
CA ASP A 33 -3.58 -0.56 -6.01
C ASP A 33 -2.46 -1.15 -6.89
N THR A 34 -2.54 -2.43 -7.25
CA THR A 34 -1.53 -3.17 -8.02
C THR A 34 -2.14 -4.37 -8.74
N ASP A 35 -1.62 -4.67 -9.94
CA ASP A 35 -1.98 -5.86 -10.72
C ASP A 35 -1.14 -7.10 -10.35
N VAL A 36 -0.17 -6.94 -9.44
CA VAL A 36 0.72 -8.03 -9.01
C VAL A 36 0.06 -8.83 -7.88
N PRO A 37 -0.04 -10.17 -7.99
CA PRO A 37 -0.52 -11.01 -6.90
C PRO A 37 0.29 -10.83 -5.62
N MET A 38 -0.40 -10.64 -4.50
CA MET A 38 0.21 -10.38 -3.20
C MET A 38 -0.01 -11.53 -2.23
N VAL A 39 0.94 -11.75 -1.32
CA VAL A 39 0.83 -12.75 -0.26
C VAL A 39 1.00 -12.11 1.11
N SER A 40 0.03 -12.34 2.00
CA SER A 40 0.09 -11.86 3.37
C SER A 40 1.19 -12.56 4.18
N ARG A 41 1.96 -11.77 4.93
CA ARG A 41 3.02 -12.24 5.85
C ARG A 41 2.94 -11.46 7.16
N SER A 42 3.06 -12.18 8.28
CA SER A 42 3.08 -11.58 9.61
C SER A 42 4.52 -11.32 10.05
N VAL A 43 4.79 -10.10 10.51
CA VAL A 43 6.08 -9.69 11.10
C VAL A 43 5.80 -9.04 12.44
N ARG A 44 6.61 -9.37 13.45
CA ARG A 44 6.56 -8.70 14.75
C ARG A 44 7.42 -7.46 14.71
N LEU A 45 6.86 -6.33 15.15
CA LEU A 45 7.55 -5.05 15.28
C LEU A 45 7.47 -4.58 16.73
N PRO A 46 8.49 -3.88 17.25
CA PRO A 46 8.32 -3.08 18.46
C PRO A 46 7.15 -2.10 18.30
N LEU A 47 6.42 -1.86 19.39
CA LEU A 47 5.24 -0.99 19.38
C LEU A 47 5.57 0.41 18.85
N GLU A 48 6.63 1.02 19.38
CA GLU A 48 7.07 2.35 18.99
C GLU A 48 7.39 2.43 17.47
N THR A 49 8.03 1.39 16.93
CA THR A 49 8.30 1.30 15.48
C THR A 49 7.00 1.29 14.68
N TYR A 50 6.03 0.48 15.08
CA TYR A 50 4.74 0.40 14.40
C TYR A 50 3.99 1.74 14.44
N GLU A 51 3.96 2.40 15.60
CA GLU A 51 3.30 3.69 15.78
C GLU A 51 3.92 4.78 14.89
N ARG A 52 5.26 4.80 14.76
CA ARG A 52 5.95 5.72 13.85
C ARG A 52 5.59 5.46 12.39
N VAL A 53 5.48 4.19 11.98
CA VAL A 53 5.05 3.85 10.62
C VAL A 53 3.61 4.29 10.38
N ARG A 54 2.72 4.06 11.35
CA ARG A 54 1.31 4.48 11.27
C ARG A 54 1.17 5.99 11.12
N ALA A 55 1.84 6.78 11.97
CA ALA A 55 1.82 8.23 11.87
C ALA A 55 2.37 8.72 10.51
N ALA A 56 3.40 8.06 9.98
CA ALA A 56 3.95 8.37 8.67
C ALA A 56 2.98 8.04 7.51
N ALA A 57 2.17 6.99 7.64
CA ALA A 57 1.15 6.62 6.67
C ALA A 57 -0.05 7.58 6.72
N ASP A 58 -0.50 7.94 7.92
CA ASP A 58 -1.58 8.89 8.15
C ASP A 58 -1.22 10.27 7.55
N ALA A 59 0.01 10.75 7.78
CA ALA A 59 0.50 12.00 7.18
C ALA A 59 0.54 11.98 5.64
N ARG A 60 0.55 10.79 5.02
CA ARG A 60 0.52 10.58 3.56
C ARG A 60 -0.87 10.24 3.03
N GLY A 61 -1.86 10.03 3.90
CA GLY A 61 -3.21 9.63 3.50
C GLY A 61 -3.28 8.22 2.88
N ILE A 62 -2.36 7.32 3.22
CA ILE A 62 -2.32 5.94 2.68
C ILE A 62 -2.41 4.90 3.79
N GLY A 63 -2.75 3.66 3.42
CA GLY A 63 -2.78 2.54 4.37
C GLY A 63 -1.40 2.23 4.95
N VAL A 64 -1.35 1.88 6.23
CA VAL A 64 -0.09 1.54 6.93
C VAL A 64 0.67 0.39 6.26
N THR A 65 -0.05 -0.63 5.78
CA THR A 65 0.53 -1.77 5.05
C THR A 65 1.01 -1.39 3.65
N THR A 66 0.35 -0.43 2.99
CA THR A 66 0.81 0.16 1.73
C THR A 66 2.15 0.87 1.92
N LEU A 67 2.30 1.68 2.97
CA LEU A 67 3.57 2.35 3.27
C LEU A 67 4.67 1.34 3.64
N MET A 68 4.36 0.33 4.47
CA MET A 68 5.31 -0.73 4.81
C MET A 68 5.83 -1.46 3.58
N ARG A 69 4.94 -1.81 2.64
CA ARG A 69 5.32 -2.41 1.36
C ARG A 69 6.27 -1.50 0.58
N GLN A 70 5.92 -0.24 0.40
CA GLN A 70 6.76 0.73 -0.33
C GLN A 70 8.16 0.85 0.28
N TRP A 71 8.27 0.88 1.61
CA TRP A 71 9.56 0.93 2.29
C TRP A 71 10.36 -0.37 2.16
N ILE A 72 9.71 -1.53 2.19
CA ILE A 72 10.36 -2.81 1.95
C ILE A 72 10.89 -2.88 0.52
N GLU A 73 10.07 -2.52 -0.48
CA GLU A 73 10.46 -2.49 -1.89
C GLU A 73 11.60 -1.50 -2.14
N ALA A 74 11.53 -0.30 -1.57
CA ALA A 74 12.60 0.68 -1.67
C ALA A 74 13.90 0.20 -1.01
N GLY A 75 13.80 -0.43 0.18
CA GLY A 75 14.97 -1.00 0.85
C GLY A 75 15.59 -2.16 0.08
N LEU A 76 14.77 -2.99 -0.59
CA LEU A 76 15.28 -4.05 -1.46
C LEU A 76 15.93 -3.50 -2.73
N ALA A 77 15.37 -2.44 -3.32
CA ALA A 77 15.95 -1.78 -4.49
C ALA A 77 17.31 -1.12 -4.16
N ASP A 78 17.48 -0.57 -2.96
CA ASP A 78 18.74 0.01 -2.49
C ASP A 78 19.84 -1.06 -2.28
N LEU A 79 19.45 -2.29 -1.92
CA LEU A 79 20.36 -3.43 -1.81
C LEU A 79 20.76 -4.03 -3.17
N ASP A 80 20.03 -3.69 -4.23
CA ASP A 80 20.34 -4.11 -5.59
C ASP A 80 21.49 -3.24 -6.13
N ASP A 81 22.72 -3.56 -5.69
CA ASP A 81 24.01 -2.94 -6.04
C ASP A 81 24.37 -3.07 -7.55
N SER A 82 23.41 -3.50 -8.38
CA SER A 82 23.52 -3.58 -9.84
C SER A 82 23.38 -2.22 -10.54
N ALA A 83 23.11 -1.15 -9.78
CA ALA A 83 23.22 0.24 -10.25
C ALA A 83 24.69 0.61 -10.53
N THR A 84 25.24 0.08 -11.62
CA THR A 84 26.53 0.49 -12.16
C THR A 84 26.45 1.96 -12.58
N VAL A 85 26.92 2.86 -11.71
CA VAL A 85 27.09 4.26 -12.06
C VAL A 85 28.30 4.41 -12.98
N SER A 86 28.14 5.19 -14.05
CA SER A 86 29.26 5.53 -14.92
C SER A 86 30.36 6.23 -14.12
N LEU A 87 31.58 5.70 -14.16
CA LEU A 87 32.75 6.33 -13.52
C LEU A 87 32.95 7.78 -14.00
N ALA A 88 32.54 8.09 -15.23
CA ALA A 88 32.60 9.45 -15.77
C ALA A 88 31.64 10.40 -15.02
N ASP A 89 30.44 9.95 -14.67
CA ASP A 89 29.45 10.75 -13.94
C ASP A 89 29.85 10.93 -12.48
N VAL A 90 30.43 9.90 -11.85
CA VAL A 90 31.03 10.01 -10.51
C VAL A 90 32.17 11.02 -10.50
N ARG A 91 33.09 10.96 -11.49
CA ARG A 91 34.17 11.94 -11.63
C ARG A 91 33.65 13.35 -11.86
N ARG A 92 32.58 13.51 -12.65
CA ARG A 92 31.95 14.80 -12.91
C ARG A 92 31.28 15.36 -11.65
N ALA A 93 30.57 14.54 -10.89
CA ALA A 93 29.95 14.91 -9.62
C ALA A 93 31.01 15.36 -8.60
N LEU A 94 32.08 14.58 -8.41
CA LEU A 94 33.19 14.94 -7.53
C LEU A 94 33.86 16.26 -7.97
N ALA A 95 34.11 16.43 -9.27
CA ALA A 95 34.67 17.67 -9.80
C ALA A 95 33.76 18.89 -9.62
N SER A 96 32.43 18.69 -9.57
CA SER A 96 31.47 19.77 -9.28
C SER A 96 31.43 20.16 -7.81
N LEU A 97 31.68 19.22 -6.89
CA LEU A 97 31.76 19.46 -5.44
C LEU A 97 33.09 20.11 -5.03
N SER A 98 34.17 19.84 -5.77
CA SER A 98 35.50 20.41 -5.51
C SER A 98 35.72 21.81 -6.10
N ARG A 99 34.79 22.35 -6.90
CA ARG A 99 34.85 23.76 -7.30
C ARG A 99 34.24 24.60 -6.18
N PRO A 100 35.00 25.53 -5.57
CA PRO A 100 34.39 26.57 -4.75
C PRO A 100 33.36 27.29 -5.61
N THR A 101 32.12 27.39 -5.13
CA THR A 101 31.15 28.35 -5.66
C THR A 101 31.80 29.73 -5.57
N ALA A 102 32.30 30.24 -6.70
CA ALA A 102 32.80 31.59 -6.78
C ALA A 102 31.60 32.52 -6.53
N ALA A 103 31.60 33.15 -5.35
CA ALA A 103 30.75 34.28 -5.00
C ALA A 103 31.35 35.56 -5.58
#